data_AF-A0A1H1R6N2-F1
#
_entry.id   AF-A0A1H1R6N2-F1
#
_cell.length_a   1.000
_cell.length_b   1.000
_cell.length_c   1.000
_cell.angle_alpha   90.00
_cell.angle_beta   90.00
_cell.angle_gamma   90.00
#
_symmetry.space_group_name_H-M   'P 1'
#
loop_
_entity.id
_entity.type
_entity.pdbx_description
1 polymer ?
#
loop_
_entity_poly.entity_id
_entity_poly.type
_entity_poly.pdbx_seq_one_letter_code
_entity_poly.pdbx_strand_id
1 'polypeptide(L)'
;MGLEPGLPWVEAVGPSGDVVIYDENQQVVSRTSGANMFCVLPGGPGREGWFRILRPTDASTPDHIVYDPDGHYVFASTAEAVQHGSDPWLIPYGHGFGPARYVLANFGVDQSWRVDQHPRFVTDLTGDGRADIIGFGDAGVWTSLNDGAGNFGAAHYVLANLGVDQGWRVDAHPRFAADLTGDGRADIIGFGDAGVWTSLNDGAGNFGAAHYVLDNLGVDQGWRVDAHPRFAADLTGDGRADIIGFGDAGVWTSLNDGAGNFGPARYALANFGVDQSWRVDQHPRFVTDLTGDGRADIIGFGDAGVWTSLNDGTGNFGPARYVLDNFGVDQSWRVDAHPRFVTDLTGDGRADIIGFGDAGVWVALNDGAGGFEPAQRLIPFFGTSTTYHQWLVTTTPRLLADLTGNGASDIVGFADDGVWVAVLDTTGPLSPQYVVQNFAYNEGSWRVERHPRVVADLTGDGRGDIVGFGDAGVYVSYNQGSGPVPRPVVVT
;
A
#
# COMPACT_ATOMS: atom_id res chain seq x y z
N MET A 1 -45.20 -27.35 0.46
CA MET A 1 -45.42 -27.04 1.90
C MET A 1 -45.76 -25.56 1.98
N GLY A 2 -46.85 -25.20 2.67
CA GLY A 2 -47.41 -23.85 2.63
C GLY A 2 -46.53 -22.80 3.32
N LEU A 3 -46.50 -21.61 2.73
CA LEU A 3 -45.90 -20.38 3.27
C LEU A 3 -46.82 -19.83 4.36
N GLU A 4 -46.28 -19.43 5.50
CA GLU A 4 -47.05 -18.69 6.51
C GLU A 4 -47.26 -17.23 6.04
N PRO A 5 -48.49 -16.71 6.01
CA PRO A 5 -48.75 -15.33 5.63
C PRO A 5 -48.16 -14.34 6.65
N GLY A 6 -47.43 -13.33 6.16
CA GLY A 6 -46.98 -12.18 6.97
C GLY A 6 -45.53 -12.22 7.47
N LEU A 7 -44.70 -13.14 6.98
CA LEU A 7 -43.26 -13.15 7.28
C LEU A 7 -42.46 -13.04 5.97
N PRO A 8 -41.33 -12.29 5.95
CA PRO A 8 -40.42 -12.29 4.81
C PRO A 8 -39.78 -13.68 4.64
N TRP A 9 -39.60 -14.11 3.39
CA TRP A 9 -39.08 -15.44 3.07
C TRP A 9 -38.28 -15.41 1.76
N VAL A 10 -37.40 -16.40 1.61
CA VAL A 10 -36.47 -16.55 0.47
C VAL A 10 -36.84 -17.80 -0.30
N GLU A 11 -36.92 -17.69 -1.63
CA GLU A 11 -37.11 -18.82 -2.53
C GLU A 11 -35.87 -19.02 -3.41
N ALA A 12 -35.30 -20.22 -3.37
CA ALA A 12 -34.32 -20.66 -4.35
C ALA A 12 -35.06 -21.27 -5.54
N VAL A 13 -34.88 -20.72 -6.74
CA VAL A 13 -35.61 -21.15 -7.93
C VAL A 13 -34.65 -21.87 -8.89
N GLY A 14 -34.47 -23.17 -8.65
CA GLY A 14 -33.93 -24.11 -9.65
C GLY A 14 -32.40 -24.17 -9.81
N PRO A 15 -31.92 -25.02 -10.74
CA PRO A 15 -30.50 -25.40 -10.85
C PRO A 15 -29.55 -24.30 -11.32
N SER A 16 -30.08 -23.13 -11.72
CA SER A 16 -29.31 -21.97 -12.18
C SER A 16 -28.79 -21.07 -11.05
N GLY A 17 -29.14 -21.34 -9.78
CA GLY A 17 -28.67 -20.54 -8.64
C GLY A 17 -29.33 -19.17 -8.53
N ASP A 18 -30.52 -18.99 -9.11
CA ASP A 18 -31.29 -17.76 -9.01
C ASP A 18 -32.04 -17.72 -7.67
N VAL A 19 -31.77 -16.69 -6.86
CA VAL A 19 -32.42 -16.46 -5.56
C VAL A 19 -33.30 -15.22 -5.64
N VAL A 20 -34.57 -15.39 -5.26
CA VAL A 20 -35.57 -14.32 -5.25
C VAL A 20 -35.99 -14.03 -3.81
N ILE A 21 -35.88 -12.76 -3.41
CA ILE A 21 -36.28 -12.29 -2.08
C ILE A 21 -37.64 -11.62 -2.18
N TYR A 22 -38.56 -12.03 -1.31
CA TYR A 22 -39.90 -11.46 -1.22
C TYR A 22 -40.09 -10.70 0.09
N ASP A 23 -40.82 -9.59 0.04
CA ASP A 23 -41.28 -8.90 1.23
C ASP A 23 -42.49 -9.61 1.88
N GLU A 24 -42.95 -9.06 3.01
CA GLU A 24 -44.13 -9.54 3.74
C GLU A 24 -45.44 -9.53 2.92
N ASN A 25 -45.48 -8.77 1.81
CA ASN A 25 -46.61 -8.65 0.89
C ASN A 25 -46.43 -9.52 -0.38
N GLN A 26 -45.45 -10.42 -0.38
CA GLN A 26 -45.10 -11.29 -1.51
C GLN A 26 -44.66 -10.54 -2.78
N GLN A 27 -44.16 -9.30 -2.65
CA GLN A 27 -43.55 -8.57 -3.75
C GLN A 27 -42.06 -8.92 -3.84
N VAL A 28 -41.54 -9.06 -5.06
CA VAL A 28 -40.12 -9.28 -5.28
C VAL A 28 -39.36 -7.99 -4.98
N VAL A 29 -38.45 -8.05 -4.01
CA VAL A 29 -37.60 -6.93 -3.63
C VAL A 29 -36.18 -7.07 -4.15
N SER A 30 -35.71 -8.29 -4.45
CA SER A 30 -34.41 -8.52 -5.06
C SER A 30 -34.37 -9.84 -5.84
N ARG A 31 -33.54 -9.88 -6.89
CA ARG A 31 -33.19 -11.07 -7.66
C ARG A 31 -31.67 -11.10 -7.84
N THR A 32 -31.02 -12.20 -7.52
CA THR A 32 -29.58 -12.37 -7.74
C THR A 32 -29.26 -13.77 -8.27
N SER A 33 -28.12 -13.89 -8.95
CA SER A 33 -27.58 -15.13 -9.50
C SER A 33 -26.09 -15.24 -9.15
N GLY A 34 -25.64 -16.36 -8.58
CA GLY A 34 -24.23 -16.62 -8.26
C GLY A 34 -23.96 -17.12 -6.82
N ALA A 35 -22.75 -17.62 -6.56
CA ALA A 35 -22.38 -18.39 -5.37
C ALA A 35 -22.19 -17.59 -4.06
N ASN A 36 -22.24 -16.25 -4.09
CA ASN A 36 -22.02 -15.40 -2.92
C ASN A 36 -23.20 -14.46 -2.71
N MET A 37 -23.88 -14.59 -1.56
CA MET A 37 -25.01 -13.75 -1.17
C MET A 37 -24.68 -12.86 0.02
N PHE A 38 -24.95 -11.55 -0.12
CA PHE A 38 -25.09 -10.61 1.00
C PHE A 38 -26.53 -10.11 1.04
N CYS A 39 -27.17 -10.13 2.22
CA CYS A 39 -28.50 -9.56 2.41
C CYS A 39 -28.55 -8.79 3.73
N VAL A 40 -28.99 -7.53 3.69
CA VAL A 40 -29.28 -6.70 4.86
C VAL A 40 -30.79 -6.52 4.90
N LEU A 41 -31.44 -7.03 5.95
CA LEU A 41 -32.87 -6.78 6.18
C LEU A 41 -33.04 -5.70 7.25
N PRO A 42 -33.98 -4.74 7.07
CA PRO A 42 -34.23 -3.71 8.07
C PRO A 42 -35.05 -4.30 9.22
N GLY A 43 -34.36 -4.82 10.24
CA GLY A 43 -34.97 -5.20 11.52
C GLY A 43 -34.69 -4.13 12.56
N GLY A 44 -35.71 -3.39 13.00
CA GLY A 44 -35.56 -2.50 14.16
C GLY A 44 -35.34 -3.30 15.47
N PRO A 45 -34.85 -2.66 16.54
CA PRO A 45 -34.50 -3.34 17.79
C PRO A 45 -35.68 -4.12 18.38
N GLY A 46 -35.46 -5.39 18.73
CA GLY A 46 -36.40 -6.19 19.54
C GLY A 46 -37.47 -7.00 18.79
N ARG A 47 -37.34 -7.23 17.48
CA ARG A 47 -38.18 -8.21 16.76
C ARG A 47 -37.41 -9.50 16.51
N GLU A 48 -37.75 -10.56 17.26
CA GLU A 48 -37.31 -11.91 16.93
C GLU A 48 -38.01 -12.38 15.65
N GLY A 49 -37.29 -12.39 14.53
CA GLY A 49 -37.75 -12.97 13.28
C GLY A 49 -37.24 -14.41 13.14
N TRP A 50 -38.15 -15.35 12.89
CA TRP A 50 -37.79 -16.73 12.54
C TRP A 50 -37.93 -16.90 11.03
N PHE A 51 -36.88 -17.32 10.34
CA PHE A 51 -36.93 -17.69 8.91
C PHE A 51 -36.94 -19.20 8.77
N ARG A 52 -37.75 -19.72 7.84
CA ARG A 52 -37.81 -21.15 7.53
C ARG A 52 -37.39 -21.39 6.08
N ILE A 53 -36.24 -22.01 5.89
CA ILE A 53 -35.79 -22.49 4.58
C ILE A 53 -36.56 -23.78 4.24
N LEU A 54 -37.42 -23.73 3.23
CA LEU A 54 -38.18 -24.90 2.77
C LEU A 54 -37.43 -25.60 1.62
N ARG A 55 -36.96 -26.82 1.87
CA ARG A 55 -36.17 -27.63 0.93
C ARG A 55 -36.96 -28.09 -0.29
N PRO A 56 -36.30 -28.16 -1.45
CA PRO A 56 -36.21 -29.37 -2.27
C PRO A 56 -34.86 -30.06 -2.03
N THR A 57 -34.79 -31.35 -2.32
CA THR A 57 -33.81 -32.31 -1.78
C THR A 57 -32.44 -32.29 -2.46
N ASP A 58 -31.51 -31.43 -2.01
CA ASP A 58 -30.08 -31.54 -2.35
C ASP A 58 -29.26 -30.70 -1.34
N ALA A 59 -28.10 -31.20 -0.92
CA ALA A 59 -27.30 -30.63 0.16
C ALA A 59 -26.48 -29.41 -0.29
N SER A 60 -26.80 -28.20 0.19
CA SER A 60 -25.92 -27.01 0.20
C SER A 60 -26.59 -25.75 0.79
N THR A 61 -26.83 -25.67 2.10
CA THR A 61 -27.29 -24.41 2.75
C THR A 61 -26.68 -24.20 4.16
N PRO A 62 -26.56 -22.94 4.65
CA PRO A 62 -25.91 -22.53 5.92
C PRO A 62 -26.28 -23.34 7.16
N ASP A 63 -25.28 -23.77 7.94
CA ASP A 63 -25.52 -24.52 9.19
C ASP A 63 -25.65 -23.66 10.47
N HIS A 64 -25.23 -22.40 10.50
CA HIS A 64 -25.33 -21.58 11.73
C HIS A 64 -25.61 -20.09 11.50
N ILE A 65 -26.37 -19.52 12.44
CA ILE A 65 -26.64 -18.08 12.60
C ILE A 65 -25.77 -17.59 13.76
N VAL A 66 -25.00 -16.52 13.56
CA VAL A 66 -24.22 -15.87 14.64
C VAL A 66 -24.84 -14.50 14.94
N TYR A 67 -24.92 -14.19 16.23
CA TYR A 67 -25.32 -12.87 16.74
C TYR A 67 -24.09 -11.97 16.82
N ASP A 68 -24.17 -10.75 16.28
CA ASP A 68 -23.25 -9.68 16.67
C ASP A 68 -23.80 -8.94 17.92
N PRO A 69 -22.95 -8.17 18.63
CA PRO A 69 -23.37 -7.40 19.81
C PRO A 69 -24.40 -6.30 19.53
N ASP A 70 -24.60 -5.94 18.25
CA ASP A 70 -25.46 -4.85 17.79
C ASP A 70 -26.83 -5.32 17.27
N GLY A 71 -27.07 -6.64 17.23
CA GLY A 71 -28.36 -7.26 16.96
C GLY A 71 -28.64 -7.58 15.50
N HIS A 72 -27.61 -7.75 14.67
CA HIS A 72 -27.75 -8.15 13.26
C HIS A 72 -27.71 -9.67 13.07
N TYR A 73 -28.39 -10.14 12.01
CA TYR A 73 -28.34 -11.54 11.58
C TYR A 73 -27.35 -11.71 10.42
N VAL A 74 -26.32 -12.53 10.62
CA VAL A 74 -25.35 -12.91 9.59
C VAL A 74 -25.63 -14.33 9.11
N PHE A 75 -25.72 -14.55 7.80
CA PHE A 75 -25.86 -15.87 7.18
C PHE A 75 -24.54 -16.29 6.54
N ALA A 76 -23.92 -17.36 7.05
CA ALA A 76 -22.72 -17.97 6.44
C ALA A 76 -23.08 -19.36 5.90
N SER A 77 -23.10 -19.50 4.56
CA SER A 77 -23.28 -20.80 3.91
C SER A 77 -22.02 -21.66 4.08
N THR A 78 -22.12 -22.75 4.84
CA THR A 78 -21.10 -23.83 4.92
C THR A 78 -21.11 -24.73 3.69
N ALA A 79 -21.80 -24.38 2.62
CA ALA A 79 -21.86 -25.20 1.41
C ALA A 79 -20.77 -24.93 0.37
N GLU A 80 -19.83 -24.03 0.66
CA GLU A 80 -18.45 -24.11 0.16
C GLU A 80 -17.44 -24.32 1.32
N ALA A 81 -17.89 -24.84 2.46
CA ALA A 81 -17.01 -25.65 3.28
C ALA A 81 -16.93 -27.03 2.63
N VAL A 82 -16.23 -27.11 1.49
CA VAL A 82 -15.48 -28.32 1.21
C VAL A 82 -14.60 -28.47 2.44
N GLN A 83 -14.91 -29.47 3.27
CA GLN A 83 -13.93 -30.01 4.19
C GLN A 83 -12.86 -30.60 3.28
N HIS A 84 -11.96 -29.73 2.82
CA HIS A 84 -10.74 -30.07 2.16
C HIS A 84 -9.95 -30.80 3.23
N GLY A 85 -10.13 -32.12 3.27
CA GLY A 85 -9.29 -32.99 4.06
C GLY A 85 -7.86 -32.65 3.68
N SER A 86 -7.14 -32.00 4.58
CA SER A 86 -5.71 -31.68 4.40
C SER A 86 -5.37 -31.08 3.03
N ASP A 87 -6.12 -30.08 2.56
CA ASP A 87 -5.72 -29.34 1.35
C ASP A 87 -5.05 -28.02 1.77
N PRO A 88 -3.76 -27.82 1.49
CA PRO A 88 -3.00 -26.74 2.10
C PRO A 88 -3.29 -25.34 1.52
N TRP A 89 -4.12 -25.18 0.48
CA TRP A 89 -4.12 -24.01 -0.42
C TRP A 89 -5.10 -22.87 -0.10
N LEU A 90 -5.33 -22.49 1.16
CA LEU A 90 -6.18 -21.35 1.49
C LEU A 90 -5.52 -20.45 2.54
N ILE A 91 -5.38 -19.15 2.24
CA ILE A 91 -5.44 -18.12 3.29
C ILE A 91 -6.86 -18.24 3.84
N PRO A 92 -7.08 -18.71 5.08
CA PRO A 92 -8.42 -18.99 5.55
C PRO A 92 -9.24 -17.70 5.55
N TYR A 93 -10.36 -17.71 4.84
CA TYR A 93 -11.43 -16.70 4.83
C TYR A 93 -11.39 -15.77 6.05
N GLY A 94 -11.05 -14.50 5.85
CA GLY A 94 -11.27 -13.44 6.85
C GLY A 94 -10.49 -13.53 8.17
N HIS A 95 -9.46 -14.39 8.26
CA HIS A 95 -8.62 -14.54 9.47
C HIS A 95 -7.12 -14.49 9.18
N GLY A 96 -6.72 -13.78 8.11
CA GLY A 96 -5.31 -13.57 7.78
C GLY A 96 -4.60 -12.59 8.71
N PHE A 97 -5.32 -11.76 9.47
CA PHE A 97 -4.73 -10.77 10.36
C PHE A 97 -5.15 -10.95 11.83
N GLY A 98 -4.18 -10.80 12.74
CA GLY A 98 -4.44 -10.74 14.18
C GLY A 98 -5.11 -9.42 14.60
N PRO A 99 -5.71 -9.33 15.79
CA PRO A 99 -6.27 -8.07 16.29
C PRO A 99 -5.19 -7.00 16.43
N ALA A 100 -5.57 -5.74 16.25
CA ALA A 100 -4.68 -4.60 16.48
C ALA A 100 -4.17 -4.61 17.93
N ARG A 101 -2.84 -4.55 18.09
CA ARG A 101 -2.17 -4.65 19.38
C ARG A 101 -1.29 -3.43 19.58
N TYR A 102 -1.42 -2.80 20.73
CA TYR A 102 -0.51 -1.74 21.15
C TYR A 102 0.85 -2.35 21.54
N VAL A 103 1.92 -1.92 20.87
CA VAL A 103 3.25 -2.54 21.01
C VAL A 103 4.34 -1.60 21.51
N LEU A 104 4.18 -0.29 21.35
CA LEU A 104 5.23 0.67 21.75
C LEU A 104 4.65 2.03 22.16
N ALA A 105 5.11 2.54 23.31
CA ALA A 105 4.72 3.84 23.87
C ALA A 105 5.61 5.00 23.39
N ASN A 106 5.79 5.13 22.08
CA ASN A 106 6.49 6.24 21.44
C ASN A 106 6.03 6.36 19.97
N PHE A 107 6.59 7.31 19.22
CA PHE A 107 6.24 7.60 17.82
C PHE A 107 4.78 8.03 17.57
N GLY A 108 4.00 8.21 18.64
CA GLY A 108 2.62 8.67 18.61
C GLY A 108 2.45 10.16 18.88
N VAL A 109 1.23 10.66 18.64
CA VAL A 109 0.87 12.08 18.79
C VAL A 109 1.06 12.56 20.23
N ASP A 110 0.77 11.73 21.23
CA ASP A 110 0.92 12.05 22.65
C ASP A 110 2.39 12.22 23.04
N GLN A 111 3.32 11.67 22.26
CA GLN A 111 4.76 11.90 22.38
C GLN A 111 5.27 13.01 21.45
N SER A 112 4.39 13.90 20.99
CA SER A 112 4.68 15.06 20.13
C SER A 112 5.07 14.74 18.69
N TRP A 113 4.92 13.50 18.22
CA TRP A 113 5.13 13.17 16.81
C TRP A 113 4.00 13.74 15.94
N ARG A 114 4.34 14.28 14.77
CA ARG A 114 3.42 15.00 13.88
C ARG A 114 3.76 14.70 12.43
N VAL A 115 2.76 14.51 11.57
CA VAL A 115 2.98 14.13 10.15
C VAL A 115 3.67 15.25 9.37
N ASP A 116 3.34 16.49 9.66
CA ASP A 116 3.87 17.70 9.02
C ASP A 116 5.27 18.12 9.52
N GLN A 117 5.85 17.40 10.49
CA GLN A 117 7.16 17.72 11.06
C GLN A 117 8.12 16.52 11.08
N HIS A 118 7.57 15.33 11.35
CA HIS A 118 8.32 14.15 11.76
C HIS A 118 8.07 12.96 10.82
N PRO A 119 8.89 12.80 9.77
CA PRO A 119 8.92 11.58 8.97
C PRO A 119 9.18 10.34 9.84
N ARG A 120 8.48 9.26 9.55
CA ARG A 120 8.57 7.96 10.22
C ARG A 120 8.51 6.87 9.16
N PHE A 121 9.40 5.90 9.26
CA PHE A 121 9.50 4.77 8.34
C PHE A 121 9.56 3.47 9.13
N VAL A 122 9.15 2.39 8.46
CA VAL A 122 9.27 1.01 8.93
C VAL A 122 10.10 0.26 7.89
N THR A 123 11.34 -0.10 8.23
CA THR A 123 12.34 -0.67 7.32
C THR A 123 13.36 -1.49 8.10
N ASP A 124 13.99 -2.49 7.46
CA ASP A 124 15.04 -3.29 8.11
C ASP A 124 16.32 -2.45 8.33
N LEU A 125 16.69 -2.25 9.60
CA LEU A 125 17.91 -1.53 10.01
C LEU A 125 19.02 -2.49 10.44
N THR A 126 18.74 -3.79 10.58
CA THR A 126 19.69 -4.77 11.14
C THR A 126 20.13 -5.82 10.12
N GLY A 127 19.42 -5.93 9.00
CA GLY A 127 19.64 -6.91 7.94
C GLY A 127 19.12 -8.30 8.33
N ASP A 128 18.17 -8.37 9.26
CA ASP A 128 17.62 -9.63 9.76
C ASP A 128 16.31 -10.06 9.06
N GLY A 129 15.90 -9.30 8.05
CA GLY A 129 14.69 -9.51 7.26
C GLY A 129 13.42 -9.00 7.93
N ARG A 130 13.50 -8.34 9.09
CA ARG A 130 12.36 -7.78 9.81
C ARG A 130 12.47 -6.27 9.85
N ALA A 131 11.37 -5.59 9.56
CA ALA A 131 11.38 -4.15 9.59
C ALA A 131 11.38 -3.60 11.03
N ASP A 132 12.21 -2.58 11.24
CA ASP A 132 12.36 -1.77 12.44
C ASP A 132 11.71 -0.40 12.25
N ILE A 133 11.60 0.41 13.31
CA ILE A 133 11.11 1.78 13.21
C ILE A 133 12.29 2.75 13.21
N ILE A 134 12.27 3.71 12.27
CA ILE A 134 13.10 4.91 12.28
C ILE A 134 12.23 6.16 12.17
N GLY A 135 12.47 7.14 13.03
CA GLY A 135 11.73 8.40 13.06
C GLY A 135 12.64 9.61 13.23
N PHE A 136 12.36 10.66 12.46
CA PHE A 136 13.06 11.93 12.52
C PHE A 136 12.27 12.88 13.42
N GLY A 137 12.67 13.00 14.69
CA GLY A 137 12.00 13.81 15.71
C GLY A 137 12.51 15.26 15.79
N ASP A 138 12.14 15.96 16.86
CA ASP A 138 12.60 17.34 17.10
C ASP A 138 14.12 17.42 17.28
N ALA A 139 14.65 16.67 18.26
CA ALA A 139 16.06 16.72 18.63
C ALA A 139 16.99 15.99 17.64
N GLY A 140 16.44 15.09 16.80
CA GLY A 140 17.21 14.26 15.88
C GLY A 140 16.53 12.93 15.59
N VAL A 141 17.30 11.90 15.23
CA VAL A 141 16.77 10.60 14.78
C VAL A 141 16.65 9.61 15.94
N TRP A 142 15.54 8.89 15.94
CA TRP A 142 15.20 7.83 16.87
C TRP A 142 14.97 6.52 16.14
N THR A 143 15.39 5.41 16.74
CA THR A 143 15.12 4.06 16.25
C THR A 143 14.42 3.23 17.32
N SER A 144 13.74 2.17 16.89
CA SER A 144 13.19 1.16 17.78
C SER A 144 13.18 -0.17 17.04
N LEU A 145 14.03 -1.07 17.52
CA LEU A 145 14.30 -2.34 16.84
C LEU A 145 13.22 -3.37 17.12
N ASN A 146 12.89 -4.16 16.12
CA ASN A 146 11.97 -5.27 16.20
C ASN A 146 12.59 -6.41 17.02
N ASP A 147 11.82 -7.00 17.93
CA ASP A 147 12.30 -8.07 18.82
C ASP A 147 12.21 -9.48 18.20
N GLY A 148 11.74 -9.59 16.95
CA GLY A 148 11.54 -10.86 16.25
C GLY A 148 10.29 -11.63 16.69
N ALA A 149 9.56 -11.15 17.70
CA ALA A 149 8.21 -11.56 18.04
C ALA A 149 7.18 -10.51 17.58
N GLY A 150 7.63 -9.59 16.71
CA GLY A 150 6.90 -8.49 16.13
C GLY A 150 6.53 -7.37 17.12
N ASN A 151 7.13 -7.32 18.31
CA ASN A 151 7.11 -6.11 19.12
C ASN A 151 8.32 -5.25 18.75
N PHE A 152 8.35 -4.05 19.31
CA PHE A 152 9.52 -3.20 19.22
C PHE A 152 10.12 -2.95 20.61
N GLY A 153 11.44 -2.87 20.66
CA GLY A 153 12.19 -2.45 21.84
C GLY A 153 11.90 -0.98 22.20
N ALA A 154 12.48 -0.49 23.29
CA ALA A 154 12.36 0.92 23.63
C ALA A 154 12.87 1.82 22.49
N ALA A 155 12.32 3.03 22.36
CA ALA A 155 12.85 4.00 21.41
C ALA A 155 14.22 4.53 21.90
N HIS A 156 15.21 4.51 21.01
CA HIS A 156 16.57 4.97 21.26
C HIS A 156 16.86 6.22 20.42
N TYR A 157 17.40 7.25 21.07
CA TYR A 157 17.93 8.42 20.37
C TYR A 157 19.33 8.09 19.83
N VAL A 158 19.49 8.13 18.51
CA VAL A 158 20.68 7.58 17.84
C VAL A 158 21.49 8.62 17.08
N LEU A 159 20.91 9.77 16.72
CA LEU A 159 21.60 10.80 15.97
C LEU A 159 21.13 12.20 16.35
N ALA A 160 22.06 13.07 16.73
CA ALA A 160 21.82 14.47 17.08
C ALA A 160 21.86 15.42 15.87
N ASN A 161 21.17 15.04 14.80
CA ASN A 161 21.02 15.82 13.57
C ASN A 161 19.76 15.33 12.83
N LEU A 162 19.45 15.93 11.69
CA LEU A 162 18.33 15.54 10.82
C LEU A 162 16.94 15.74 11.44
N GLY A 163 16.87 16.40 12.61
CA GLY A 163 15.65 16.77 13.33
C GLY A 163 15.24 18.23 13.15
N VAL A 164 14.06 18.56 13.65
CA VAL A 164 13.46 19.91 13.54
C VAL A 164 14.34 20.97 14.21
N ASP A 165 14.94 20.67 15.36
CA ASP A 165 15.80 21.60 16.09
C ASP A 165 17.09 21.94 15.34
N GLN A 166 17.48 21.11 14.36
CA GLN A 166 18.61 21.37 13.46
C GLN A 166 18.19 22.04 12.14
N GLY A 167 16.93 22.46 12.01
CA GLY A 167 16.43 23.19 10.83
C GLY A 167 15.76 22.31 9.77
N TRP A 168 15.67 20.99 9.98
CA TRP A 168 15.01 20.10 9.02
C TRP A 168 13.49 20.30 9.05
N ARG A 169 12.84 20.29 7.88
CA ARG A 169 11.41 20.58 7.74
C ARG A 169 10.82 19.70 6.64
N VAL A 170 9.60 19.20 6.82
CA VAL A 170 8.95 18.31 5.83
C VAL A 170 8.62 19.06 4.54
N ASP A 171 8.29 20.34 4.63
CA ASP A 171 7.95 21.22 3.50
C ASP A 171 9.17 21.78 2.75
N ALA A 172 10.39 21.38 3.11
CA ALA A 172 11.62 21.82 2.44
C ALA A 172 12.62 20.68 2.19
N HIS A 173 12.73 19.76 3.15
CA HIS A 173 13.83 18.82 3.28
C HIS A 173 13.39 17.35 3.27
N PRO A 174 13.34 16.71 2.09
CA PRO A 174 13.17 15.27 1.98
C PRO A 174 14.23 14.50 2.77
N ARG A 175 13.80 13.45 3.46
CA ARG A 175 14.64 12.54 4.25
C ARG A 175 14.13 11.12 4.02
N PHE A 176 15.04 10.19 3.80
CA PHE A 176 14.73 8.81 3.48
C PHE A 176 15.63 7.85 4.27
N ALA A 177 15.13 6.63 4.43
CA ALA A 177 15.94 5.48 4.82
C ALA A 177 16.16 4.63 3.56
N ALA A 178 17.42 4.39 3.18
CA ALA A 178 17.79 3.66 1.97
C ALA A 178 19.17 3.01 2.14
N ASP A 179 19.40 1.84 1.56
CA ASP A 179 20.71 1.18 1.61
C ASP A 179 21.71 1.92 0.69
N LEU A 180 22.68 2.59 1.30
CA LEU A 180 23.72 3.34 0.59
C LEU A 180 25.03 2.56 0.46
N THR A 181 25.15 1.41 1.14
CA THR A 181 26.40 0.65 1.22
C THR A 181 26.32 -0.71 0.55
N GLY A 182 25.11 -1.19 0.25
CA GLY A 182 24.81 -2.47 -0.38
C GLY A 182 24.88 -3.62 0.61
N ASP A 183 24.70 -3.34 1.90
CA ASP A 183 24.77 -4.34 2.97
C ASP A 183 23.40 -4.88 3.40
N GLY A 184 22.33 -4.47 2.72
CA GLY A 184 20.95 -4.86 2.96
C GLY A 184 20.27 -4.09 4.09
N ARG A 185 20.89 -3.03 4.62
CA ARG A 185 20.38 -2.26 5.76
C ARG A 185 20.17 -0.82 5.36
N ALA A 186 19.08 -0.22 5.83
CA ALA A 186 18.83 1.17 5.50
C ALA A 186 19.80 2.11 6.25
N ASP A 187 20.50 2.95 5.50
CA ASP A 187 21.19 4.15 5.94
C ASP A 187 20.24 5.36 5.87
N ILE A 188 20.71 6.54 6.26
CA ILE A 188 19.95 7.78 6.11
C ILE A 188 20.53 8.65 5.01
N ILE A 189 19.65 9.18 4.17
CA ILE A 189 19.93 10.27 3.22
C ILE A 189 18.94 11.41 3.41
N GLY A 190 19.44 12.64 3.47
CA GLY A 190 18.63 13.85 3.65
C GLY A 190 19.07 14.98 2.73
N PHE A 191 18.10 15.67 2.14
CA PHE A 191 18.30 16.82 1.26
C PHE A 191 18.03 18.11 2.06
N GLY A 192 19.07 18.75 2.57
CA GLY A 192 19.00 19.96 3.40
C GLY A 192 19.05 21.27 2.60
N ASP A 193 19.27 22.39 3.28
CA ASP A 193 19.41 23.71 2.63
C ASP A 193 20.60 23.75 1.67
N ALA A 194 21.80 23.45 2.18
CA ALA A 194 23.05 23.55 1.42
C ALA A 194 23.31 22.35 0.48
N GLY A 195 22.53 21.27 0.58
CA GLY A 195 22.71 20.07 -0.24
C GLY A 195 22.47 18.77 0.52
N VAL A 196 23.13 17.68 0.11
CA VAL A 196 22.83 16.32 0.59
C VAL A 196 23.69 15.93 1.78
N TRP A 197 23.05 15.29 2.75
CA TRP A 197 23.64 14.72 3.95
C TRP A 197 23.38 13.22 4.03
N THR A 198 24.35 12.46 4.50
CA THR A 198 24.20 11.02 4.78
C THR A 198 24.58 10.69 6.21
N SER A 199 24.03 9.60 6.72
CA SER A 199 24.45 9.01 7.99
C SER A 199 24.35 7.49 7.87
N LEU A 200 25.47 6.80 8.02
CA LEU A 200 25.55 5.36 7.81
C LEU A 200 25.15 4.58 9.06
N ASN A 201 24.45 3.48 8.85
CA ASN A 201 23.98 2.54 9.87
C ASN A 201 25.09 1.55 10.24
N ASP A 202 25.26 1.28 11.54
CA ASP A 202 26.25 0.31 12.03
C ASP A 202 25.75 -1.16 12.00
N GLY A 203 24.48 -1.36 11.64
CA GLY A 203 23.80 -2.65 11.60
C GLY A 203 23.27 -3.15 12.95
N ALA A 204 23.43 -2.35 14.00
CA ALA A 204 22.84 -2.59 15.32
C ALA A 204 21.77 -1.53 15.65
N GLY A 205 21.25 -0.83 14.63
CA GLY A 205 20.26 0.22 14.79
C GLY A 205 20.80 1.57 15.24
N ASN A 206 22.13 1.77 15.26
CA ASN A 206 22.74 3.07 15.51
C ASN A 206 23.30 3.66 14.23
N PHE A 207 23.53 4.98 14.26
CA PHE A 207 23.98 5.73 13.10
C PHE A 207 25.26 6.51 13.42
N GLY A 208 26.14 6.60 12.43
CA GLY A 208 27.31 7.48 12.46
C GLY A 208 26.92 8.97 12.54
N ALA A 209 27.92 9.85 12.55
CA ALA A 209 27.63 11.28 12.43
C ALA A 209 27.03 11.59 11.05
N ALA A 210 26.18 12.62 10.97
CA ALA A 210 25.71 13.11 9.68
C ALA A 210 26.86 13.82 8.94
N HIS A 211 27.08 13.44 7.69
CA HIS A 211 28.12 13.99 6.81
C HIS A 211 27.48 14.76 5.66
N TYR A 212 27.97 15.96 5.38
CA TYR A 212 27.63 16.69 4.16
C TYR A 212 28.44 16.13 2.99
N VAL A 213 27.76 15.61 1.99
CA VAL A 213 28.39 14.81 0.92
C VAL A 213 28.21 15.36 -0.48
N LEU A 214 27.29 16.31 -0.69
CA LEU A 214 27.06 16.91 -2.01
C LEU A 214 26.53 18.34 -1.92
N ASP A 215 27.23 19.28 -2.56
CA ASP A 215 26.83 20.69 -2.74
C ASP A 215 25.91 20.89 -3.95
N ASN A 216 24.77 20.19 -3.91
CA ASN A 216 23.69 20.33 -4.87
C ASN A 216 22.42 19.68 -4.29
N LEU A 217 21.32 19.74 -5.03
CA LEU A 217 20.06 19.08 -4.69
C LEU A 217 19.39 19.59 -3.40
N GLY A 218 19.90 20.70 -2.84
CA GLY A 218 19.36 21.40 -1.68
C GLY A 218 18.56 22.65 -2.02
N VAL A 219 17.94 23.24 -1.01
CA VAL A 219 17.08 24.43 -1.13
C VAL A 219 17.86 25.63 -1.69
N ASP A 220 19.10 25.81 -1.27
CA ASP A 220 19.97 26.92 -1.70
C ASP A 220 20.33 26.83 -3.20
N GLN A 221 20.27 25.63 -3.77
CA GLN A 221 20.43 25.38 -5.21
C GLN A 221 19.11 25.43 -5.99
N GLY A 222 18.00 25.82 -5.35
CA GLY A 222 16.70 26.01 -6.00
C GLY A 222 15.74 24.82 -5.93
N TRP A 223 16.12 23.72 -5.26
CA TRP A 223 15.25 22.55 -5.13
C TRP A 223 14.10 22.83 -4.15
N ARG A 224 12.89 22.36 -4.48
CA ARG A 224 11.67 22.64 -3.70
C ARG A 224 10.79 21.40 -3.69
N VAL A 225 10.16 21.09 -2.56
CA VAL A 225 9.32 19.88 -2.45
C VAL A 225 8.03 19.97 -3.27
N ASP A 226 7.54 21.18 -3.51
CA ASP A 226 6.32 21.47 -4.28
C ASP A 226 6.56 21.58 -5.79
N ALA A 227 7.79 21.35 -6.26
CA ALA A 227 8.14 21.37 -7.69
C ALA A 227 9.04 20.20 -8.10
N HIS A 228 9.97 19.82 -7.23
CA HIS A 228 11.13 19.00 -7.56
C HIS A 228 11.21 17.72 -6.71
N PRO A 229 10.59 16.60 -7.17
CA PRO A 229 10.77 15.29 -6.57
C PRO A 229 12.24 14.87 -6.55
N ARG A 230 12.67 14.24 -5.46
CA ARG A 230 14.01 13.69 -5.24
C ARG A 230 13.87 12.32 -4.58
N PHE A 231 14.64 11.35 -5.06
CA PHE A 231 14.59 9.96 -4.60
C PHE A 231 16.00 9.40 -4.42
N ALA A 232 16.08 8.34 -3.64
CA ALA A 232 17.24 7.45 -3.57
C ALA A 232 16.83 6.10 -4.18
N ALA A 233 17.53 5.64 -5.22
CA ALA A 233 17.23 4.40 -5.95
C ALA A 233 18.51 3.85 -6.59
N ASP A 234 18.65 2.54 -6.71
CA ASP A 234 19.79 1.93 -7.40
C ASP A 234 19.70 2.17 -8.92
N LEU A 235 20.56 3.03 -9.45
CA LEU A 235 20.60 3.36 -10.88
C LEU A 235 21.66 2.56 -11.63
N THR A 236 22.53 1.84 -10.93
CA THR A 236 23.68 1.15 -11.53
C THR A 236 23.56 -0.37 -11.46
N GLY A 237 22.65 -0.89 -10.64
CA GLY A 237 22.41 -2.31 -10.42
C GLY A 237 23.42 -2.94 -9.47
N ASP A 238 24.06 -2.14 -8.62
CA ASP A 238 25.09 -2.60 -7.68
C ASP A 238 24.57 -2.82 -6.26
N GLY A 239 23.26 -2.68 -6.05
CA GLY A 239 22.57 -2.85 -4.78
C GLY A 239 22.61 -1.62 -3.87
N ARG A 240 23.13 -0.49 -4.35
CA ARG A 240 23.32 0.73 -3.55
C ARG A 240 22.47 1.85 -4.13
N ALA A 241 21.74 2.56 -3.29
CA ALA A 241 20.93 3.66 -3.75
C ALA A 241 21.82 4.84 -4.21
N ASP A 242 21.60 5.26 -5.45
CA ASP A 242 22.06 6.51 -6.04
C ASP A 242 21.02 7.62 -5.82
N ILE A 243 21.33 8.85 -6.19
CA ILE A 243 20.38 9.96 -6.16
C ILE A 243 19.83 10.25 -7.56
N ILE A 244 18.53 10.48 -7.62
CA ILE A 244 17.83 11.03 -8.78
C ILE A 244 16.91 12.17 -8.34
N GLY A 245 16.94 13.28 -9.08
CA GLY A 245 16.11 14.46 -8.85
C GLY A 245 15.49 15.00 -10.13
N PHE A 246 14.23 15.38 -10.06
CA PHE A 246 13.49 16.00 -11.16
C PHE A 246 13.45 17.52 -10.96
N GLY A 247 14.38 18.24 -11.60
CA GLY A 247 14.52 19.70 -11.49
C GLY A 247 13.71 20.47 -12.53
N ASP A 248 13.98 21.77 -12.67
CA ASP A 248 13.32 22.61 -13.68
C ASP A 248 13.56 22.11 -15.11
N ALA A 249 14.84 21.97 -15.49
CA ALA A 249 15.26 21.63 -16.85
C ALA A 249 15.14 20.13 -17.19
N GLY A 250 14.86 19.27 -16.20
CA GLY A 250 14.77 17.82 -16.36
C GLY A 250 15.42 17.02 -15.24
N VAL A 251 15.91 15.83 -15.55
CA VAL A 251 16.42 14.86 -14.57
C VAL A 251 17.89 15.08 -14.29
N TRP A 252 18.24 15.04 -13.01
CA TRP A 252 19.60 15.07 -12.48
C TRP A 252 19.89 13.79 -11.71
N THR A 253 21.10 13.26 -11.86
CA THR A 253 21.56 12.07 -11.12
C THR A 253 22.87 12.36 -10.38
N SER A 254 23.11 11.61 -9.32
CA SER A 254 24.38 11.62 -8.60
C SER A 254 24.68 10.22 -8.09
N LEU A 255 25.76 9.63 -8.58
CA LEU A 255 26.10 8.23 -8.31
C LEU A 255 26.83 8.08 -6.97
N ASN A 256 26.48 7.02 -6.24
CA ASN A 256 27.04 6.65 -4.95
C ASN A 256 28.36 5.88 -5.14
N ASP A 257 29.35 6.13 -4.27
CA ASP A 257 30.62 5.37 -4.27
C ASP A 257 30.55 4.08 -3.42
N GLY A 258 29.48 3.93 -2.63
CA GLY A 258 29.22 2.86 -1.68
C GLY A 258 29.91 3.00 -0.33
N ALA A 259 30.59 4.12 -0.09
CA ALA A 259 31.07 4.53 1.21
C ALA A 259 30.19 5.64 1.80
N GLY A 260 28.98 5.84 1.26
CA GLY A 260 28.06 6.89 1.67
C GLY A 260 28.36 8.27 1.09
N ASN A 261 29.27 8.38 0.10
CA ASN A 261 29.53 9.63 -0.62
C ASN A 261 28.97 9.57 -2.04
N PHE A 262 28.82 10.75 -2.63
CA PHE A 262 28.25 10.88 -3.96
C PHE A 262 29.20 11.65 -4.89
N GLY A 263 29.19 11.27 -6.17
CA GLY A 263 29.79 12.06 -7.23
C GLY A 263 29.10 13.42 -7.40
N PRO A 264 29.58 14.28 -8.32
CA PRO A 264 28.88 15.52 -8.63
C PRO A 264 27.53 15.22 -9.29
N ALA A 265 26.52 16.07 -9.03
CA ALA A 265 25.24 16.01 -9.73
C ALA A 265 25.43 16.25 -11.24
N ARG A 266 24.81 15.41 -12.07
CA ARG A 266 24.89 15.41 -13.54
C ARG A 266 23.50 15.56 -14.13
N TYR A 267 23.39 16.37 -15.17
CA TYR A 267 22.17 16.46 -15.96
C TYR A 267 22.05 15.22 -16.85
N ALA A 268 21.02 14.42 -16.62
CA ALA A 268 20.88 13.08 -17.19
C ALA A 268 19.85 13.03 -18.34
N LEU A 269 18.77 13.83 -18.26
CA LEU A 269 17.70 13.80 -19.26
C LEU A 269 16.93 15.12 -19.35
N ALA A 270 16.65 15.57 -20.57
CA ALA A 270 15.87 16.77 -20.88
C ALA A 270 14.35 16.51 -20.96
N ASN A 271 13.79 15.92 -19.91
CA ASN A 271 12.35 15.70 -19.75
C ASN A 271 12.01 15.50 -18.26
N PHE A 272 10.74 15.29 -17.93
CA PHE A 272 10.23 15.08 -16.57
C PHE A 272 10.43 16.25 -15.60
N GLY A 273 10.90 17.39 -16.10
CA GLY A 273 11.10 18.63 -15.35
C GLY A 273 9.97 19.65 -15.51
N VAL A 274 10.03 20.70 -14.70
CA VAL A 274 9.03 21.79 -14.66
C VAL A 274 8.93 22.49 -16.02
N ASP A 275 10.06 22.68 -16.72
CA ASP A 275 10.12 23.31 -18.05
C ASP A 275 9.45 22.47 -19.13
N GLN A 276 9.23 21.17 -18.88
CA GLN A 276 8.45 20.27 -19.73
C GLN A 276 7.03 20.06 -19.19
N SER A 277 6.52 21.01 -18.40
CA SER A 277 5.16 21.04 -17.84
C SER A 277 4.84 19.97 -16.80
N TRP A 278 5.84 19.23 -16.29
CA TRP A 278 5.61 18.30 -15.18
C TRP A 278 5.35 19.08 -13.89
N ARG A 279 4.34 18.67 -13.12
CA ARG A 279 3.87 19.35 -11.92
C ARG A 279 3.57 18.33 -10.85
N VAL A 280 3.95 18.57 -9.59
CA VAL A 280 3.79 17.57 -8.52
C VAL A 280 2.32 17.34 -8.13
N ASP A 281 1.46 18.34 -8.31
CA ASP A 281 0.03 18.31 -8.01
C ASP A 281 -0.81 17.65 -9.13
N GLN A 282 -0.20 17.30 -10.26
CA GLN A 282 -0.88 16.71 -11.42
C GLN A 282 -0.23 15.42 -11.90
N HIS A 283 1.11 15.40 -11.89
CA HIS A 283 1.94 14.44 -12.61
C HIS A 283 2.88 13.66 -11.67
N PRO A 284 2.39 12.55 -11.06
CA PRO A 284 3.23 11.62 -10.32
C PRO A 284 4.39 11.10 -11.17
N ARG A 285 5.56 10.94 -10.55
CA ARG A 285 6.78 10.39 -11.14
C ARG A 285 7.38 9.40 -10.14
N PHE A 286 7.81 8.25 -10.65
CA PHE A 286 8.42 7.19 -9.86
C PHE A 286 9.72 6.74 -10.53
N VAL A 287 10.56 6.10 -9.73
CA VAL A 287 11.85 5.54 -10.15
C VAL A 287 11.90 4.10 -9.65
N THR A 288 11.82 3.14 -10.57
CA THR A 288 11.70 1.70 -10.28
C THR A 288 12.14 0.87 -11.47
N ASP A 289 12.54 -0.38 -11.26
CA ASP A 289 12.97 -1.29 -12.34
C ASP A 289 11.76 -1.72 -13.20
N LEU A 290 11.78 -1.33 -14.49
CA LEU A 290 10.75 -1.69 -15.46
C LEU A 290 11.20 -2.82 -16.40
N THR A 291 12.46 -3.22 -16.35
CA THR A 291 13.06 -4.16 -17.31
C THR A 291 13.52 -5.47 -16.67
N GLY A 292 13.61 -5.51 -15.34
CA GLY A 292 14.04 -6.68 -14.57
C GLY A 292 15.56 -6.84 -14.55
N ASP A 293 16.30 -5.76 -14.82
CA ASP A 293 17.76 -5.78 -14.87
C ASP A 293 18.43 -5.29 -13.57
N GLY A 294 17.62 -4.97 -12.55
CA GLY A 294 18.04 -4.50 -11.23
C GLY A 294 18.32 -3.01 -11.17
N ARG A 295 18.10 -2.26 -12.27
CA ARG A 295 18.36 -0.82 -12.32
C ARG A 295 17.06 -0.06 -12.42
N ALA A 296 16.92 0.99 -11.62
CA ALA A 296 15.70 1.78 -11.64
C ALA A 296 15.61 2.65 -12.90
N ASP A 297 14.46 2.57 -13.58
CA ASP A 297 14.04 3.37 -14.71
C ASP A 297 13.10 4.50 -14.26
N ILE A 298 12.77 5.43 -15.16
CA ILE A 298 11.80 6.49 -14.88
C ILE A 298 10.44 6.12 -15.48
N ILE A 299 9.40 6.33 -14.68
CA ILE A 299 8.00 6.34 -15.12
C ILE A 299 7.29 7.59 -14.61
N GLY A 300 6.55 8.24 -15.49
CA GLY A 300 5.78 9.44 -15.18
C GLY A 300 4.38 9.41 -15.77
N PHE A 301 3.41 9.85 -14.98
CA PHE A 301 2.01 9.99 -15.38
C PHE A 301 1.76 11.43 -15.82
N GLY A 302 1.82 11.70 -17.13
CA GLY A 302 1.63 13.02 -17.73
C GLY A 302 0.18 13.34 -18.05
N ASP A 303 -0.05 14.42 -18.81
CA ASP A 303 -1.40 14.80 -19.26
C ASP A 303 -2.06 13.71 -20.10
N ALA A 304 -1.39 13.31 -21.19
CA ALA A 304 -1.92 12.36 -22.18
C ALA A 304 -1.84 10.88 -21.74
N GLY A 305 -1.14 10.57 -20.65
CA GLY A 305 -0.95 9.20 -20.17
C GLY A 305 0.46 8.93 -19.65
N VAL A 306 0.92 7.69 -19.77
CA VAL A 306 2.17 7.23 -19.14
C VAL A 306 3.36 7.40 -20.08
N TRP A 307 4.45 7.91 -19.50
CA TRP A 307 5.75 8.07 -20.15
C TRP A 307 6.81 7.28 -19.39
N THR A 308 7.69 6.59 -20.09
CA THR A 308 8.84 5.89 -19.51
C THR A 308 10.15 6.38 -20.10
N SER A 309 11.23 6.19 -19.36
CA SER A 309 12.58 6.43 -19.82
C SER A 309 13.54 5.43 -19.19
N LEU A 310 14.13 4.59 -20.01
CA LEU A 310 14.96 3.48 -19.57
C LEU A 310 16.38 3.93 -19.22
N ASN A 311 16.90 3.41 -18.12
CA ASN A 311 18.23 3.66 -17.61
C ASN A 311 19.27 2.80 -18.35
N ASP A 312 20.46 3.35 -18.61
CA ASP A 312 21.57 2.60 -19.22
C ASP A 312 22.53 1.94 -18.22
N GLY A 313 22.30 2.14 -16.92
CA GLY A 313 23.14 1.65 -15.82
C GLY A 313 24.34 2.52 -15.49
N THR A 314 24.45 3.70 -16.11
CA THR A 314 25.55 4.64 -15.87
C THR A 314 25.06 5.96 -15.25
N GLY A 315 23.80 5.97 -14.79
CA GLY A 315 23.11 7.17 -14.30
C GLY A 315 22.61 8.09 -15.41
N ASN A 316 22.54 7.60 -16.66
CA ASN A 316 21.92 8.29 -17.78
C ASN A 316 20.66 7.55 -18.24
N PHE A 317 19.78 8.25 -18.94
CA PHE A 317 18.53 7.68 -19.42
C PHE A 317 18.38 7.87 -20.94
N GLY A 318 17.69 6.94 -21.57
CA GLY A 318 17.23 7.07 -22.95
C GLY A 318 16.23 8.23 -23.12
N PRO A 319 15.74 8.47 -24.34
CA PRO A 319 14.68 9.45 -24.54
C PRO A 319 13.38 8.99 -23.88
N ALA A 320 12.60 9.94 -23.35
CA ALA A 320 11.26 9.68 -22.85
C ALA A 320 10.34 9.15 -23.97
N ARG A 321 9.57 8.11 -23.68
CA ARG A 321 8.65 7.44 -24.61
C ARG A 321 7.25 7.46 -24.03
N TYR A 322 6.27 7.83 -24.85
CA TYR A 322 4.86 7.64 -24.52
C TYR A 322 4.50 6.17 -24.72
N VAL A 323 4.02 5.50 -23.68
CA VAL A 323 3.82 4.05 -23.69
C VAL A 323 2.38 3.62 -23.43
N LEU A 324 1.54 4.46 -22.82
CA LEU A 324 0.16 4.07 -22.50
C LEU A 324 -0.80 5.27 -22.47
N ASP A 325 -1.92 5.14 -23.18
CA ASP A 325 -3.05 6.10 -23.22
C ASP A 325 -4.04 5.86 -22.06
N ASN A 326 -3.55 5.95 -20.84
CA ASN A 326 -4.36 5.92 -19.62
C ASN A 326 -3.57 6.50 -18.44
N PHE A 327 -4.18 6.55 -17.25
CA PHE A 327 -3.58 7.03 -16.01
C PHE A 327 -3.12 8.50 -16.01
N GLY A 328 -3.40 9.26 -17.08
CA GLY A 328 -3.08 10.66 -17.23
C GLY A 328 -4.25 11.59 -16.90
N VAL A 329 -3.95 12.89 -16.86
CA VAL A 329 -4.92 13.95 -16.54
C VAL A 329 -6.07 13.98 -17.55
N ASP A 330 -5.78 13.76 -18.85
CA ASP A 330 -6.77 13.75 -19.93
C ASP A 330 -7.76 12.59 -19.79
N GLN A 331 -7.34 11.48 -19.14
CA GLN A 331 -8.20 10.36 -18.76
C GLN A 331 -8.82 10.54 -17.36
N SER A 332 -8.89 11.78 -16.86
CA SER A 332 -9.51 12.17 -15.59
C SER A 332 -8.81 11.69 -14.31
N TRP A 333 -7.57 11.19 -14.40
CA TRP A 333 -6.79 10.88 -13.22
C TRP A 333 -6.35 12.16 -12.51
N ARG A 334 -6.45 12.19 -11.18
CA ARG A 334 -6.16 13.38 -10.36
C ARG A 334 -5.40 12.95 -9.12
N VAL A 335 -4.41 13.74 -8.69
CA VAL A 335 -3.55 13.38 -7.55
C VAL A 335 -4.33 13.40 -6.24
N ASP A 336 -5.32 14.28 -6.10
CA ASP A 336 -6.16 14.44 -4.90
C ASP A 336 -7.30 13.42 -4.78
N ALA A 337 -7.56 12.62 -5.82
CA ALA A 337 -8.65 11.64 -5.85
C ALA A 337 -8.18 10.21 -6.18
N HIS A 338 -7.19 10.08 -7.06
CA HIS A 338 -6.82 8.83 -7.72
C HIS A 338 -5.34 8.47 -7.50
N PRO A 339 -5.00 7.87 -6.34
CA PRO A 339 -3.67 7.32 -6.10
C PRO A 339 -3.26 6.35 -7.22
N ARG A 340 -2.01 6.46 -7.64
CA ARG A 340 -1.36 5.61 -8.64
C ARG A 340 -0.03 5.16 -8.07
N PHE A 341 0.32 3.91 -8.31
CA PHE A 341 1.56 3.31 -7.86
C PHE A 341 2.16 2.48 -8.98
N VAL A 342 3.43 2.16 -8.83
CA VAL A 342 4.19 1.31 -9.74
C VAL A 342 4.89 0.27 -8.90
N THR A 343 4.48 -0.99 -9.02
CA THR A 343 4.96 -2.10 -8.18
C THR A 343 4.80 -3.41 -8.93
N ASP A 344 5.59 -4.43 -8.58
CA ASP A 344 5.46 -5.76 -9.17
C ASP A 344 4.14 -6.42 -8.69
N LEU A 345 3.21 -6.68 -9.61
CA LEU A 345 1.94 -7.37 -9.38
C LEU A 345 1.99 -8.83 -9.88
N THR A 346 3.07 -9.22 -10.55
CA THR A 346 3.22 -10.50 -11.24
C THR A 346 4.38 -11.35 -10.71
N GLY A 347 5.11 -10.85 -9.71
CA GLY A 347 6.26 -11.50 -9.08
C GLY A 347 7.39 -11.81 -10.04
N ASP A 348 7.48 -11.10 -11.16
CA ASP A 348 8.50 -11.31 -12.19
C ASP A 348 9.70 -10.36 -12.09
N GLY A 349 9.72 -9.54 -11.04
CA GLY A 349 10.74 -8.55 -10.73
C GLY A 349 10.59 -7.23 -11.47
N ARG A 350 9.53 -7.04 -12.26
CA ARG A 350 9.29 -5.80 -13.02
C ARG A 350 8.07 -5.09 -12.49
N ALA A 351 8.18 -3.78 -12.35
CA ALA A 351 7.06 -3.02 -11.81
C ALA A 351 5.95 -2.83 -12.85
N ASP A 352 4.72 -3.16 -12.47
CA ASP A 352 3.47 -2.92 -13.18
C ASP A 352 2.82 -1.62 -12.71
N ILE A 353 1.76 -1.16 -13.40
CA ILE A 353 0.97 0.00 -12.98
C ILE A 353 -0.30 -0.46 -12.29
N ILE A 354 -0.60 0.17 -11.16
CA ILE A 354 -1.91 0.08 -10.48
C ILE A 354 -2.41 1.46 -10.09
N GLY A 355 -3.67 1.73 -10.39
CA GLY A 355 -4.33 2.99 -10.08
C GLY A 355 -5.72 2.79 -9.50
N PHE A 356 -6.06 3.59 -8.50
CA PHE A 356 -7.35 3.59 -7.84
C PHE A 356 -8.23 4.69 -8.42
N GLY A 357 -8.98 4.37 -9.47
CA GLY A 357 -9.86 5.32 -10.19
C GLY A 357 -11.26 5.42 -9.57
N ASP A 358 -12.18 6.11 -10.26
CA ASP A 358 -13.54 6.29 -9.76
C ASP A 358 -14.28 4.96 -9.58
N ALA A 359 -14.27 4.12 -10.61
CA ALA A 359 -15.03 2.87 -10.67
C ALA A 359 -14.29 1.67 -10.06
N GLY A 360 -13.13 1.88 -9.44
CA GLY A 360 -12.34 0.86 -8.77
C GLY A 360 -10.87 0.82 -9.20
N VAL A 361 -10.25 -0.35 -9.05
CA VAL A 361 -8.83 -0.59 -9.34
C VAL A 361 -8.61 -0.86 -10.82
N TRP A 362 -7.66 -0.15 -11.41
CA TRP A 362 -7.17 -0.34 -12.77
C TRP A 362 -5.72 -0.77 -12.75
N VAL A 363 -5.34 -1.69 -13.63
CA VAL A 363 -3.98 -2.19 -13.76
C VAL A 363 -3.53 -2.15 -15.21
N ALA A 364 -2.24 -1.99 -15.44
CA ALA A 364 -1.59 -2.23 -16.73
C ALA A 364 -0.29 -3.00 -16.47
N LEU A 365 -0.19 -4.20 -17.03
CA LEU A 365 0.96 -5.07 -16.83
C LEU A 365 2.14 -4.64 -17.70
N ASN A 366 3.34 -4.77 -17.18
CA ASN A 366 4.58 -4.45 -17.87
C ASN A 366 4.89 -5.50 -18.96
N ASP A 367 5.28 -5.03 -20.15
CA ASP A 367 5.61 -5.90 -21.29
C ASP A 367 7.04 -6.49 -21.24
N GLY A 368 7.82 -6.10 -20.24
CA GLY A 368 9.21 -6.50 -20.03
C GLY A 368 10.24 -5.70 -20.84
N ALA A 369 9.81 -4.69 -21.60
CA ALA A 369 10.65 -3.82 -22.40
C ALA A 369 10.46 -2.32 -22.06
N GLY A 370 9.85 -2.02 -20.90
CA GLY A 370 9.55 -0.67 -20.45
C GLY A 370 8.26 -0.07 -21.03
N GLY A 371 7.44 -0.89 -21.69
CA GLY A 371 6.08 -0.57 -22.11
C GLY A 371 5.06 -1.29 -21.22
N PHE A 372 3.78 -1.06 -21.51
CA PHE A 372 2.68 -1.65 -20.76
C PHE A 372 1.57 -2.11 -21.69
N GLU A 373 0.93 -3.21 -21.30
CA GLU A 373 -0.31 -3.68 -21.90
C GLU A 373 -1.45 -2.66 -21.67
N PRO A 374 -2.54 -2.70 -22.47
CA PRO A 374 -3.68 -1.82 -22.28
C PRO A 374 -4.24 -1.91 -20.85
N ALA A 375 -4.55 -0.76 -20.26
CA ALA A 375 -5.11 -0.71 -18.91
C ALA A 375 -6.48 -1.42 -18.83
N GLN A 376 -6.66 -2.24 -17.80
CA GLN A 376 -7.89 -2.99 -17.55
C GLN A 376 -8.38 -2.74 -16.13
N ARG A 377 -9.70 -2.69 -15.95
CA ARG A 377 -10.30 -2.61 -14.61
C ARG A 377 -10.27 -4.00 -13.98
N LEU A 378 -9.56 -4.13 -12.87
CA LEU A 378 -9.39 -5.37 -12.14
C LEU A 378 -10.52 -5.61 -11.13
N ILE A 379 -10.77 -4.64 -10.25
CA ILE A 379 -11.72 -4.79 -9.13
C ILE A 379 -12.66 -3.58 -9.07
N PRO A 380 -14.00 -3.74 -9.03
CA PRO A 380 -14.95 -2.64 -8.84
C PRO A 380 -15.07 -2.22 -7.35
N PHE A 381 -13.93 -2.05 -6.68
CA PHE A 381 -13.79 -1.67 -5.27
C PHE A 381 -12.56 -0.75 -5.10
N PHE A 382 -12.31 -0.19 -3.92
CA PHE A 382 -11.20 0.75 -3.67
C PHE A 382 -11.22 2.09 -4.46
N GLY A 383 -12.31 2.36 -5.18
CA GLY A 383 -12.50 3.58 -5.97
C GLY A 383 -13.36 4.65 -5.29
N THR A 384 -13.28 5.89 -5.79
CA THR A 384 -14.00 7.03 -5.20
C THR A 384 -15.53 6.89 -5.30
N SER A 385 -16.02 6.19 -6.33
CA SER A 385 -17.43 6.10 -6.72
C SER A 385 -17.95 4.65 -6.66
N THR A 386 -17.51 3.87 -5.67
CA THR A 386 -17.97 2.49 -5.47
C THR A 386 -19.17 2.43 -4.52
N THR A 387 -20.01 1.40 -4.67
CA THR A 387 -21.31 1.31 -4.00
C THR A 387 -21.21 1.10 -2.48
N TYR A 388 -20.14 0.46 -2.01
CA TYR A 388 -20.02 0.01 -0.61
C TYR A 388 -19.19 0.97 0.25
N HIS A 389 -18.07 1.47 -0.28
CA HIS A 389 -17.26 2.51 0.36
C HIS A 389 -16.87 3.60 -0.64
N GLN A 390 -16.77 4.84 -0.16
CA GLN A 390 -16.19 5.93 -0.94
C GLN A 390 -14.73 6.11 -0.54
N TRP A 391 -13.82 5.76 -1.45
CA TRP A 391 -12.39 5.78 -1.14
C TRP A 391 -11.77 7.14 -1.44
N LEU A 392 -11.55 7.94 -0.41
CA LEU A 392 -10.97 9.29 -0.47
C LEU A 392 -9.51 9.29 -0.02
N VAL A 393 -8.67 10.11 -0.66
CA VAL A 393 -7.25 10.25 -0.29
C VAL A 393 -7.08 10.83 1.12
N THR A 394 -8.04 11.64 1.58
CA THR A 394 -7.98 12.34 2.87
C THR A 394 -8.39 11.50 4.08
N THR A 395 -9.12 10.39 3.88
CA THR A 395 -9.66 9.59 4.99
C THR A 395 -9.33 8.11 4.89
N THR A 396 -9.34 7.55 3.68
CA THR A 396 -9.22 6.11 3.44
C THR A 396 -8.00 5.78 2.56
N PRO A 397 -6.78 5.75 3.14
CA PRO A 397 -5.57 5.46 2.38
C PRO A 397 -5.58 4.04 1.82
N ARG A 398 -4.90 3.87 0.68
CA ARG A 398 -4.68 2.59 0.00
C ARG A 398 -3.18 2.40 -0.17
N LEU A 399 -2.70 1.23 0.20
CA LEU A 399 -1.31 0.81 0.14
C LEU A 399 -1.21 -0.50 -0.65
N LEU A 400 0.03 -0.84 -0.99
CA LEU A 400 0.38 -2.08 -1.68
C LEU A 400 1.50 -2.77 -0.92
N ALA A 401 1.40 -4.08 -0.76
CA ALA A 401 2.40 -4.91 -0.13
C ALA A 401 2.15 -6.38 -0.49
N ASP A 402 3.20 -7.19 -0.56
CA ASP A 402 3.04 -8.64 -0.66
C ASP A 402 2.48 -9.19 0.66
N LEU A 403 1.24 -9.67 0.65
CA LEU A 403 0.58 -10.24 1.82
C LEU A 403 0.71 -11.77 1.86
N THR A 404 1.31 -12.38 0.85
CA THR A 404 1.32 -13.83 0.66
C THR A 404 2.71 -14.45 0.65
N GLY A 405 3.75 -13.62 0.50
CA GLY A 405 5.15 -14.02 0.35
C GLY A 405 5.47 -14.55 -1.05
N ASN A 406 4.71 -14.15 -2.08
CA ASN A 406 4.90 -14.60 -3.45
C ASN A 406 5.74 -13.66 -4.34
N GLY A 407 6.22 -12.55 -3.77
CA GLY A 407 6.97 -11.51 -4.46
C GLY A 407 6.09 -10.51 -5.22
N ALA A 408 4.77 -10.69 -5.23
CA ALA A 408 3.83 -9.79 -5.89
C ALA A 408 3.04 -8.96 -4.87
N SER A 409 2.75 -7.71 -5.22
CA SER A 409 2.03 -6.81 -4.34
C SER A 409 0.52 -7.08 -4.38
N ASP A 410 -0.08 -7.10 -3.20
CA ASP A 410 -1.53 -7.11 -2.98
C ASP A 410 -2.03 -5.73 -2.56
N ILE A 411 -3.36 -5.58 -2.47
CA ILE A 411 -3.99 -4.32 -2.08
C ILE A 411 -4.36 -4.32 -0.60
N VAL A 412 -4.01 -3.25 0.10
CA VAL A 412 -4.46 -2.96 1.48
C VAL A 412 -5.15 -1.61 1.51
N GLY A 413 -6.43 -1.58 1.88
CA GLY A 413 -7.21 -0.35 2.01
C GLY A 413 -7.71 -0.16 3.43
N PHE A 414 -7.45 1.00 4.00
CA PHE A 414 -7.96 1.41 5.31
C PHE A 414 -9.24 2.20 5.10
N ALA A 415 -10.40 1.55 5.23
CA ALA A 415 -11.71 2.14 5.00
C ALA A 415 -12.19 2.94 6.23
N ASP A 416 -13.49 3.23 6.27
CA ASP A 416 -14.12 3.87 7.42
C ASP A 416 -14.37 2.89 8.57
N ASP A 417 -14.64 1.63 8.25
CA ASP A 417 -15.08 0.56 9.16
C ASP A 417 -13.99 -0.47 9.50
N GLY A 418 -12.85 -0.43 8.82
CA GLY A 418 -11.74 -1.35 9.07
C GLY A 418 -10.77 -1.42 7.91
N VAL A 419 -9.94 -2.45 7.94
CA VAL A 419 -9.00 -2.77 6.87
C VAL A 419 -9.59 -3.81 5.94
N TRP A 420 -9.54 -3.50 4.66
CA TRP A 420 -9.92 -4.37 3.55
C TRP A 420 -8.70 -4.73 2.73
N VAL A 421 -8.58 -5.99 2.32
CA VAL A 421 -7.48 -6.46 1.46
C VAL A 421 -8.00 -7.13 0.20
N ALA A 422 -7.23 -7.09 -0.87
CA ALA A 422 -7.46 -7.93 -2.04
C ALA A 422 -6.13 -8.57 -2.46
N VAL A 423 -6.07 -9.90 -2.35
CA VAL A 423 -4.95 -10.70 -2.85
C VAL A 423 -5.05 -10.82 -4.36
N LEU A 424 -3.94 -10.55 -5.04
CA LEU A 424 -3.83 -10.54 -6.48
C LEU A 424 -3.09 -11.81 -6.95
N ASP A 425 -3.83 -12.89 -7.24
CA ASP A 425 -3.26 -14.18 -7.70
C ASP A 425 -3.87 -14.71 -9.02
N THR A 426 -3.28 -15.78 -9.58
CA THR A 426 -3.72 -16.40 -10.86
C THR A 426 -5.17 -16.93 -10.90
N THR A 427 -5.87 -17.02 -9.76
CA THR A 427 -7.28 -17.45 -9.74
C THR A 427 -8.27 -16.31 -10.03
N GLY A 428 -7.75 -15.11 -10.26
CA GLY A 428 -8.51 -13.88 -10.45
C GLY A 428 -8.56 -13.07 -9.13
N PRO A 429 -9.03 -11.82 -9.16
CA PRO A 429 -9.15 -11.05 -7.92
C PRO A 429 -10.09 -11.78 -6.98
N LEU A 430 -9.57 -12.24 -5.85
CA LEU A 430 -10.42 -12.62 -4.73
C LEU A 430 -11.24 -11.39 -4.34
N SER A 431 -12.54 -11.57 -4.10
CA SER A 431 -13.39 -10.50 -3.61
C SER A 431 -12.71 -9.80 -2.42
N PRO A 432 -12.67 -8.45 -2.38
CA PRO A 432 -12.07 -7.73 -1.25
C PRO A 432 -12.56 -8.27 0.09
N GLN A 433 -11.64 -8.53 0.99
CA GLN A 433 -11.91 -9.16 2.29
C GLN A 433 -11.73 -8.15 3.40
N TYR A 434 -12.71 -8.06 4.28
CA TYR A 434 -12.58 -7.37 5.55
C TYR A 434 -11.72 -8.20 6.50
N VAL A 435 -10.63 -7.62 7.03
CA VAL A 435 -9.64 -8.38 7.81
C VAL A 435 -9.36 -7.83 9.20
N VAL A 436 -9.54 -6.52 9.44
CA VAL A 436 -9.25 -5.91 10.76
C VAL A 436 -10.24 -4.80 11.07
N GLN A 437 -10.94 -4.89 12.21
CA GLN A 437 -11.78 -3.83 12.76
C GLN A 437 -10.96 -2.80 13.55
N ASN A 438 -10.02 -2.14 12.87
CA ASN A 438 -9.19 -1.05 13.40
C ASN A 438 -8.49 -0.33 12.23
N PHE A 439 -7.53 0.56 12.53
CA PHE A 439 -6.74 1.32 11.55
C PHE A 439 -7.55 2.20 10.59
N ALA A 440 -8.85 2.36 10.88
CA ALA A 440 -9.85 2.93 10.00
C ALA A 440 -10.37 4.27 10.54
N TYR A 441 -11.05 5.01 9.66
CA TYR A 441 -11.45 6.38 9.95
C TYR A 441 -12.44 6.47 11.12
N ASN A 442 -13.49 5.64 11.14
CA ASN A 442 -14.41 5.57 12.28
C ASN A 442 -13.92 4.51 13.28
N GLU A 443 -13.57 3.32 12.80
CA GLU A 443 -13.10 2.22 13.65
C GLU A 443 -11.62 2.40 14.04
N GLY A 444 -11.41 2.93 15.24
CA GLY A 444 -10.09 3.27 15.78
C GLY A 444 -9.71 4.75 15.64
N SER A 445 -10.57 5.58 15.03
CA SER A 445 -10.37 7.05 14.92
C SER A 445 -9.07 7.47 14.20
N TRP A 446 -8.65 6.69 13.20
CA TRP A 446 -7.43 6.98 12.44
C TRP A 446 -7.62 8.14 11.47
N ARG A 447 -6.58 8.95 11.27
CA ARG A 447 -6.64 10.21 10.51
C ARG A 447 -5.40 10.32 9.66
N VAL A 448 -5.53 10.59 8.37
CA VAL A 448 -4.37 10.62 7.44
C VAL A 448 -3.38 11.72 7.86
N GLU A 449 -3.89 12.86 8.31
CA GLU A 449 -3.12 14.02 8.71
C GLU A 449 -2.45 13.90 10.08
N ARG A 450 -2.72 12.83 10.84
CA ARG A 450 -2.16 12.62 12.19
C ARG A 450 -1.48 11.27 12.37
N HIS A 451 -2.03 10.23 11.76
CA HIS A 451 -1.73 8.83 12.05
C HIS A 451 -1.26 8.10 10.79
N PRO A 452 0.06 8.10 10.51
CA PRO A 452 0.64 7.27 9.45
C PRO A 452 0.31 5.79 9.66
N ARG A 453 0.04 5.12 8.54
CA ARG A 453 -0.17 3.67 8.45
C ARG A 453 0.72 3.15 7.34
N VAL A 454 1.36 2.02 7.57
CA VAL A 454 2.24 1.36 6.62
C VAL A 454 2.00 -0.15 6.68
N VAL A 455 2.42 -0.85 5.63
CA VAL A 455 2.45 -2.31 5.60
C VAL A 455 3.88 -2.74 5.35
N ALA A 456 4.43 -3.59 6.23
CA ALA A 456 5.82 -4.03 6.18
C ALA A 456 5.96 -5.38 6.87
N ASP A 457 6.91 -6.22 6.43
CA ASP A 457 7.19 -7.50 7.07
C ASP A 457 7.91 -7.30 8.42
N LEU A 458 7.23 -7.61 9.52
CA LEU A 458 7.77 -7.54 10.88
C LEU A 458 8.23 -8.90 11.40
N THR A 459 7.92 -10.00 10.70
CA THR A 459 8.17 -11.36 11.19
C THR A 459 9.27 -12.07 10.42
N GLY A 460 9.65 -11.55 9.25
CA GLY A 460 10.65 -12.12 8.35
C GLY A 460 10.10 -13.29 7.54
N ASP A 461 8.79 -13.39 7.39
CA ASP A 461 8.11 -14.45 6.64
C ASP A 461 7.79 -14.05 5.18
N GLY A 462 8.19 -12.85 4.78
CA GLY A 462 7.95 -12.26 3.48
C GLY A 462 6.56 -11.66 3.31
N ARG A 463 5.75 -11.58 4.38
CA ARG A 463 4.36 -11.12 4.31
C ARG A 463 4.22 -9.79 5.05
N GLY A 464 3.53 -8.85 4.42
CA GLY A 464 3.28 -7.53 4.98
C GLY A 464 2.34 -7.59 6.20
N ASP A 465 2.80 -7.05 7.32
CA ASP A 465 2.03 -6.76 8.52
C ASP A 465 1.57 -5.29 8.55
N ILE A 466 0.47 -4.99 9.25
CA ILE A 466 -0.03 -3.62 9.37
C ILE A 466 0.63 -2.94 10.56
N VAL A 467 1.22 -1.76 10.34
CA VAL A 467 1.77 -0.89 11.38
C VAL A 467 1.08 0.48 11.33
N GLY A 468 0.58 0.94 12.47
CA GLY A 468 -0.05 2.24 12.62
C GLY A 468 0.58 3.06 13.75
N PHE A 469 0.91 4.31 13.46
CA PHE A 469 1.38 5.30 14.43
C PHE A 469 0.18 6.12 14.93
N GLY A 470 -0.43 5.69 16.04
CA GLY A 470 -1.63 6.31 16.62
C GLY A 470 -1.34 7.45 17.60
N ASP A 471 -2.34 7.82 18.40
CA ASP A 471 -2.17 8.87 19.42
C ASP A 471 -1.21 8.43 20.53
N ALA A 472 -1.47 7.26 21.15
CA ALA A 472 -0.70 6.77 22.29
C ALA A 472 0.69 6.20 21.91
N GLY A 473 0.87 5.79 20.66
CA GLY A 473 2.09 5.15 20.18
C GLY A 473 1.85 4.21 18.99
N VAL A 474 2.60 3.12 18.90
CA VAL A 474 2.57 2.20 17.75
C VAL A 474 1.63 1.01 18.01
N TYR A 475 0.82 0.71 17.01
CA TYR A 475 -0.08 -0.42 16.94
C TYR A 475 0.30 -1.33 15.77
N VAL A 476 0.22 -2.64 15.98
CA VAL A 476 0.52 -3.66 14.97
C VAL A 476 -0.63 -4.65 14.85
N SER A 477 -0.92 -5.08 13.63
CA SER A 477 -1.75 -6.25 13.34
C SER A 477 -0.96 -7.16 12.40
N TYR A 478 -0.61 -8.35 12.89
CA TYR A 478 0.20 -9.27 12.11
C TYR A 478 -0.61 -9.98 11.05
N ASN A 479 0.02 -10.23 9.93
CA ASN A 479 -0.39 -11.22 8.98
C ASN A 479 -0.07 -12.62 9.55
N GLN A 480 -1.12 -13.30 10.00
CA GLN A 480 -1.12 -14.70 10.45
C GLN A 480 -1.32 -15.68 9.29
N GLY A 481 -1.23 -15.21 8.05
CA GLY A 481 -1.35 -16.02 6.87
C GLY A 481 -0.45 -17.25 6.98
N SER A 482 -1.04 -18.43 6.78
CA SER A 482 -0.33 -19.69 6.66
C SER A 482 -0.80 -20.41 5.39
N GLY A 483 0.05 -21.26 4.82
CA GLY A 483 -0.26 -21.96 3.57
C GLY A 483 0.76 -21.69 2.45
N PRO A 484 0.63 -22.41 1.33
CA PRO A 484 1.53 -22.34 0.20
C PRO A 484 1.39 -21.00 -0.51
N VAL A 485 2.53 -20.53 -1.01
CA VAL A 485 2.70 -19.26 -1.72
C VAL A 485 1.91 -19.31 -3.04
N PRO A 486 0.87 -18.47 -3.24
CA PRO A 486 0.08 -18.46 -4.45
C PRO A 486 0.90 -17.93 -5.62
N ARG A 487 0.58 -18.33 -6.86
CA ARG A 487 1.22 -17.76 -8.03
C ARG A 487 0.71 -16.33 -8.26
N PRO A 488 1.61 -15.36 -8.54
CA PRO A 488 1.23 -14.00 -8.87
C PRO A 488 0.27 -13.90 -10.07
N VAL A 489 -0.37 -12.74 -10.24
CA VAL A 489 -1.35 -12.51 -11.32
C VAL A 489 -0.79 -12.86 -12.70
N VAL A 490 -1.59 -13.58 -13.50
CA VAL A 490 -1.43 -13.65 -14.95
C VAL A 490 -2.68 -13.01 -15.55
N VAL A 491 -2.58 -11.76 -16.03
CA VAL A 491 -3.66 -11.17 -16.83
C VAL A 491 -3.48 -11.70 -18.25
N THR A 492 -4.41 -12.53 -18.72
CA THR A 492 -4.46 -13.03 -20.11
C THR A 492 -5.25 -12.13 -21.02
#